data_AF-A0A2Z6LTV0-F1
#
_entry.id   AF-A0A2Z6LTV0-F1
#
_cell.length_a   1.000
_cell.length_b   1.000
_cell.length_c   1.000
_cell.angle_alpha   90.00
_cell.angle_beta   90.00
_cell.angle_gamma   90.00
#
_symmetry.space_group_name_H-M   'P 1'
#
loop_
_entity.id
_entity.type
_entity.pdbx_description
1 polymer ?
#
loop_
_entity_poly.entity_id
_entity_poly.type
_entity_poly.pdbx_seq_one_letter_code
_entity_poly.pdbx_strand_id
1 'polypeptide(L)'
;MAKLTPLFSIIIHSHRPILKHSFNRSAIIPSINATINTLAAAQTPNSRDNNDNDSSTIKLSPRTRRKRNRQDTPEVILQRQLNNCSKSGDVLQALHLYDEARKSSLVLNVEHYNKLLYLCSVQIGDNDGDGDNVGVSHLGLQRGFEIFQQMLNDQVEPNEATFTNAARVAAAKDDPDMAFELLKQMKNFEIVPRLRSYGPALFGFCKRGDAVKAYEVDADMIESGVMAEEDELSALLEVSVEVKNEEKVYEMLHRLRAVARQVSELTLKIIEDWFNSEYAMKIGKREWDVEKIREGFVRGGGGWHGQGWLGSGKWKVVKTNVDDDGTCLSCSEKLVSIDIDPKETENFAASLSKLACQKQPKANFGHFQKWLEKNGPFDAVVDGANVGLANIANFSFSQVRVSASKRGVSLVLPPRYSLVIQESANGSWHVPTVASDDPDIPRKWLCVTRSTKN
;
A
#
# COMPACT_ATOMS: atom_id res chain seq x y z
N MET A 1 25.73 -7.51 -24.58
CA MET A 1 25.38 -6.94 -23.25
C MET A 1 26.36 -5.83 -22.93
N ALA A 2 26.08 -4.62 -23.40
CA ALA A 2 26.87 -3.44 -23.05
C ALA A 2 26.31 -2.91 -21.73
N LYS A 3 27.06 -3.08 -20.63
CA LYS A 3 26.80 -2.33 -19.39
C LYS A 3 26.94 -0.85 -19.73
N LEU A 4 25.89 -0.06 -19.54
CA LEU A 4 25.98 1.39 -19.61
C LEU A 4 27.05 1.83 -18.60
N THR A 5 28.16 2.35 -19.10
CA THR A 5 29.20 3.00 -18.30
C THR A 5 28.57 4.08 -17.42
N PRO A 6 29.08 4.32 -16.19
CA PRO A 6 28.44 5.20 -15.24
C PRO A 6 28.46 6.65 -15.75
N LEU A 7 27.31 7.14 -16.19
CA LEU A 7 27.10 8.53 -16.63
C LEU A 7 27.24 9.56 -15.48
N PHE A 8 27.61 9.13 -14.27
CA PHE A 8 27.53 9.94 -13.04
C PHE A 8 28.86 10.42 -12.45
N SER A 9 30.02 10.22 -13.11
CA SER A 9 31.30 10.78 -12.62
C SER A 9 31.39 12.32 -12.67
N ILE A 10 30.38 13.03 -13.21
CA ILE A 10 30.41 14.50 -13.36
C ILE A 10 29.79 15.24 -12.17
N ILE A 11 29.00 14.57 -11.31
CA ILE A 11 28.21 15.28 -10.27
C ILE A 11 28.96 15.46 -8.93
N ILE A 12 30.03 14.71 -8.67
CA ILE A 12 30.75 14.80 -7.38
C ILE A 12 31.67 16.05 -7.28
N HIS A 13 31.99 16.73 -8.39
CA HIS A 13 33.04 17.77 -8.38
C HIS A 13 32.56 19.23 -8.41
N SER A 14 31.24 19.54 -8.39
CA SER A 14 30.77 20.93 -8.51
C SER A 14 30.18 21.56 -7.23
N HIS A 15 29.99 20.83 -6.13
CA HIS A 15 29.53 21.45 -4.88
C HIS A 15 30.69 21.85 -3.97
N ARG A 16 31.18 23.08 -4.15
CA ARG A 16 31.96 23.78 -3.11
C ARG A 16 31.03 24.11 -1.92
N PRO A 17 31.54 24.05 -0.68
CA PRO A 17 30.73 24.17 0.53
C PRO A 17 30.28 25.62 0.73
N ILE A 18 28.97 25.84 0.80
CA ILE A 18 28.43 27.13 1.24
C ILE A 18 28.32 27.12 2.76
N LEU A 19 29.14 28.00 3.33
CA LEU A 19 29.22 28.52 4.69
C LEU A 19 28.05 28.23 5.63
N LYS A 20 28.42 27.64 6.78
CA LYS A 20 27.67 27.66 8.04
C LYS A 20 27.30 29.12 8.40
N HIS A 21 26.01 29.41 8.50
CA HIS A 21 25.53 30.50 9.34
C HIS A 21 24.54 29.96 10.36
N SER A 22 24.97 30.00 11.61
CA SER A 22 24.15 29.80 12.80
C SER A 22 23.09 30.89 12.90
N PHE A 23 21.81 30.52 13.01
CA PHE A 23 20.80 31.40 13.60
C PHE A 23 19.94 30.67 14.61
N ASN A 24 19.86 31.30 15.77
CA ASN A 24 19.21 30.87 17.00
C ASN A 24 17.71 30.58 16.83
N ARG A 25 17.24 29.57 17.58
CA ARG A 25 15.84 29.37 17.92
C ARG A 25 15.33 30.55 18.76
N SER A 26 14.25 31.19 18.31
CA SER A 26 13.24 31.78 19.20
C SER A 26 11.89 31.87 18.49
N ALA A 27 10.86 31.46 19.21
CA ALA A 27 9.45 31.42 18.82
C ALA A 27 8.88 32.76 18.34
N ILE A 28 7.87 32.72 17.46
CA ILE A 28 6.62 33.52 17.47
C ILE A 28 5.70 32.95 16.37
N ILE A 29 4.48 32.59 16.76
CA ILE A 29 3.36 32.16 15.89
C ILE A 29 2.48 33.38 15.60
N PRO A 30 2.08 33.67 14.34
CA PRO A 30 0.93 34.51 14.07
C PRO A 30 -0.31 33.68 13.74
N SER A 31 -1.35 33.95 14.51
CA SER A 31 -2.75 33.58 14.32
C SER A 31 -3.33 34.18 13.03
N ILE A 32 -4.18 33.44 12.32
CA ILE A 32 -5.08 33.97 11.29
C ILE A 32 -6.52 33.69 11.71
N ASN A 33 -7.24 34.75 12.02
CA ASN A 33 -8.68 34.80 12.24
C ASN A 33 -9.43 34.60 10.91
N ALA A 34 -10.40 33.69 10.87
CA ALA A 34 -11.41 33.61 9.82
C ALA A 34 -12.79 33.92 10.41
N THR A 35 -13.38 35.00 9.90
CA THR A 35 -14.69 35.53 10.29
C THR A 35 -15.82 34.62 9.84
N ILE A 36 -16.68 34.26 10.79
CA ILE A 36 -17.93 33.51 10.63
C ILE A 36 -19.02 34.46 10.11
N ASN A 37 -19.76 34.06 9.07
CA ASN A 37 -21.10 34.56 8.82
C ASN A 37 -22.10 33.41 8.90
N THR A 38 -22.87 33.47 9.97
CA THR A 38 -24.06 32.67 10.30
C THR A 38 -25.23 33.11 9.42
N LEU A 39 -26.08 32.17 8.97
CA LEU A 39 -27.54 32.38 8.87
C LEU A 39 -28.24 31.02 8.82
N ALA A 40 -29.28 30.90 9.65
CA ALA A 40 -29.95 29.68 10.06
C ALA A 40 -31.25 29.40 9.28
N ALA A 41 -31.56 28.10 9.21
CA ALA A 41 -32.85 27.40 9.22
C ALA A 41 -34.14 28.02 8.63
N ALA A 42 -34.83 27.22 7.81
CA ALA A 42 -36.26 26.89 7.98
C ALA A 42 -36.66 25.64 7.18
N GLN A 43 -37.58 24.84 7.73
CA GLN A 43 -38.05 23.53 7.27
C GLN A 43 -39.34 23.62 6.41
N THR A 44 -39.41 22.79 5.35
CA THR A 44 -40.57 22.01 4.79
C THR A 44 -41.87 22.73 4.35
N PRO A 45 -42.83 22.05 3.67
CA PRO A 45 -42.77 21.19 2.47
C PRO A 45 -43.81 21.63 1.40
N ASN A 46 -43.73 21.19 0.14
CA ASN A 46 -44.95 20.86 -0.63
C ASN A 46 -44.68 20.14 -1.96
N SER A 47 -45.59 19.21 -2.23
CA SER A 47 -45.67 18.32 -3.38
C SER A 47 -46.54 18.89 -4.50
N ARG A 48 -46.33 18.37 -5.72
CA ARG A 48 -47.24 18.33 -6.90
C ARG A 48 -47.49 19.66 -7.62
N ASP A 49 -47.01 19.78 -8.86
CA ASP A 49 -47.83 19.47 -10.05
C ASP A 49 -47.01 19.61 -11.36
N ASN A 50 -47.35 18.76 -12.33
CA ASN A 50 -46.89 18.79 -13.70
C ASN A 50 -47.51 19.97 -14.45
N ASN A 51 -46.75 20.62 -15.35
CA ASN A 51 -47.19 20.90 -16.72
C ASN A 51 -46.07 21.51 -17.58
N ASP A 52 -46.05 21.05 -18.83
CA ASP A 52 -45.13 21.36 -19.91
C ASP A 52 -45.30 22.77 -20.53
N ASN A 53 -44.26 23.13 -21.29
CA ASN A 53 -44.17 24.15 -22.35
C ASN A 53 -44.18 25.64 -21.93
N ASP A 54 -43.05 26.34 -22.13
CA ASP A 54 -42.88 27.16 -23.34
C ASP A 54 -41.45 27.73 -23.48
N SER A 55 -41.05 27.91 -24.74
CA SER A 55 -39.79 28.45 -25.23
C SER A 55 -39.50 29.87 -24.73
N SER A 56 -38.37 30.09 -24.05
CA SER A 56 -37.72 31.41 -24.01
C SER A 56 -36.22 31.35 -23.70
N THR A 57 -35.44 31.94 -24.61
CA THR A 57 -34.02 32.33 -24.56
C THR A 57 -33.39 32.42 -23.15
N ILE A 58 -32.46 31.52 -22.85
CA ILE A 58 -31.59 31.59 -21.67
C ILE A 58 -30.57 32.72 -21.85
N LYS A 59 -30.85 33.89 -21.26
CA LYS A 59 -29.82 34.91 -20.98
C LYS A 59 -28.93 34.40 -19.84
N LEU A 60 -27.77 33.84 -20.20
CA LEU A 60 -26.74 33.45 -19.23
C LEU A 60 -26.29 34.63 -18.37
N SER A 61 -26.20 34.39 -17.05
CA SER A 61 -25.81 35.40 -16.06
C SER A 61 -24.40 35.99 -16.31
N PRO A 62 -24.11 37.23 -15.86
CA PRO A 62 -22.81 37.88 -16.06
C PRO A 62 -21.63 37.14 -15.40
N ARG A 63 -21.89 36.26 -14.42
CA ARG A 63 -20.87 35.46 -13.74
C ARG A 63 -20.28 34.35 -14.63
N THR A 64 -21.08 33.78 -15.52
CA THR A 64 -20.63 32.76 -16.49
C THR A 64 -19.83 33.35 -17.66
N ARG A 65 -19.94 34.66 -17.92
CA ARG A 65 -19.18 35.33 -18.99
C ARG A 65 -17.74 35.69 -18.58
N ARG A 66 -17.49 35.93 -17.29
CA ARG A 66 -16.13 36.20 -16.76
C ARG A 66 -15.22 34.97 -16.67
N LYS A 67 -15.75 33.74 -16.78
CA LYS A 67 -14.96 32.50 -16.71
C LYS A 67 -14.47 32.00 -18.09
N ARG A 68 -14.90 32.63 -19.18
CA ARG A 68 -14.69 32.13 -20.56
C ARG A 68 -13.64 32.91 -21.37
N ASN A 69 -12.99 33.91 -20.76
CA ASN A 69 -12.02 34.81 -21.42
C ASN A 69 -10.68 34.91 -20.67
N ARG A 70 -10.29 33.90 -19.88
CA ARG A 70 -8.89 33.76 -19.47
C ARG A 70 -8.22 32.95 -20.56
N GLN A 71 -7.34 33.58 -21.35
CA GLN A 71 -6.40 32.81 -22.17
C GLN A 71 -5.56 31.99 -21.21
N ASP A 72 -5.71 30.67 -21.26
CA ASP A 72 -4.88 29.74 -20.51
C ASP A 72 -3.42 30.03 -20.87
N THR A 73 -2.54 30.11 -19.87
CA THR A 73 -1.12 30.32 -20.15
C THR A 73 -0.55 29.11 -20.88
N PRO A 74 0.54 29.26 -21.66
CA PRO A 74 1.14 28.14 -22.38
C PRO A 74 1.46 26.94 -21.47
N GLU A 75 1.84 27.19 -20.21
CA GLU A 75 2.08 26.18 -19.18
C GLU A 75 0.80 25.41 -18.84
N VAL A 76 -0.32 26.10 -18.64
CA VAL A 76 -1.61 25.46 -18.32
C VAL A 76 -2.11 24.62 -19.51
N ILE A 77 -1.88 25.09 -20.74
CA ILE A 77 -2.21 24.36 -21.96
C ILE A 77 -1.38 23.07 -22.04
N LEU A 78 -0.05 23.17 -21.85
CA LEU A 78 0.85 22.02 -21.86
C LEU A 78 0.45 21.00 -20.79
N GLN A 79 0.18 21.46 -19.56
CA GLN A 79 -0.25 20.58 -18.46
C GLN A 79 -1.53 19.82 -18.83
N ARG A 80 -2.51 20.49 -19.45
CA ARG A 80 -3.76 19.84 -19.89
C ARG A 80 -3.49 18.80 -20.99
N GLN A 81 -2.63 19.11 -21.95
CA GLN A 81 -2.29 18.18 -23.04
C GLN A 81 -1.54 16.96 -22.51
N LEU A 82 -0.54 17.14 -21.65
CA LEU A 82 0.18 16.04 -21.02
C LEU A 82 -0.72 15.16 -20.14
N ASN A 83 -1.69 15.77 -19.45
CA ASN A 83 -2.70 15.02 -18.70
C ASN A 83 -3.60 14.18 -19.61
N ASN A 84 -3.93 14.66 -20.81
CA ASN A 84 -4.67 13.87 -21.80
C ASN A 84 -3.83 12.72 -22.32
N CYS A 85 -2.55 12.95 -22.67
CA CYS A 85 -1.61 11.89 -23.07
C CYS A 85 -1.49 10.81 -21.99
N SER A 86 -1.43 11.20 -20.71
CA SER A 86 -1.40 10.26 -19.59
C SER A 86 -2.66 9.43 -19.41
N LYS A 87 -3.82 9.89 -19.89
CA LYS A 87 -5.06 9.10 -19.87
C LYS A 87 -5.13 8.13 -21.05
N SER A 88 -4.59 8.54 -22.21
CA SER A 88 -4.57 7.71 -23.41
C SER A 88 -3.34 6.79 -23.52
N GLY A 89 -2.34 6.95 -22.64
CA GLY A 89 -1.07 6.23 -22.74
C GLY A 89 -0.19 6.69 -23.91
N ASP A 90 -0.45 7.87 -24.48
CA ASP A 90 0.20 8.34 -25.70
C ASP A 90 1.56 9.00 -25.39
N VAL A 91 2.60 8.17 -25.34
CA VAL A 91 3.98 8.60 -25.06
C VAL A 91 4.54 9.43 -26.21
N LEU A 92 4.25 9.07 -27.47
CA LEU A 92 4.79 9.78 -28.64
C LEU A 92 4.32 11.23 -28.68
N GLN A 93 3.01 11.46 -28.50
CA GLN A 93 2.46 12.81 -28.45
C GLN A 93 3.02 13.61 -27.28
N ALA A 94 3.26 12.98 -26.13
CA ALA A 94 3.86 13.64 -24.98
C ALA A 94 5.31 14.07 -25.23
N LEU A 95 6.11 13.21 -25.88
CA LEU A 95 7.48 13.54 -26.29
C LEU A 95 7.50 14.68 -27.32
N HIS A 96 6.57 14.66 -28.29
CA HIS A 96 6.43 15.77 -29.24
C HIS A 96 6.09 17.09 -28.54
N LEU A 97 5.16 17.07 -27.57
CA LEU A 97 4.81 18.26 -26.79
C LEU A 97 6.00 18.79 -25.97
N TYR A 98 6.82 17.89 -25.43
CA TYR A 98 8.06 18.25 -24.77
C TYR A 98 9.03 18.96 -25.73
N ASP A 99 9.28 18.37 -26.91
CA ASP A 99 10.19 18.94 -27.91
C ASP A 99 9.72 20.33 -28.39
N GLU A 100 8.42 20.52 -28.61
CA GLU A 100 7.84 21.82 -28.98
C GLU A 100 7.91 22.85 -27.85
N ALA A 101 7.68 22.43 -26.59
CA ALA A 101 7.87 23.29 -25.43
C ALA A 101 9.32 23.77 -25.30
N ARG A 102 10.29 22.87 -25.54
CA ARG A 102 11.73 23.20 -25.54
C ARG A 102 12.11 24.15 -26.67
N LYS A 103 11.64 23.91 -27.90
CA LYS A 103 11.86 24.83 -29.04
C LYS A 103 11.30 26.22 -28.77
N SER A 104 10.14 26.29 -28.11
CA SER A 104 9.48 27.54 -27.75
C SER A 104 10.08 28.21 -26.51
N SER A 105 11.14 27.64 -25.91
CA SER A 105 11.77 28.12 -24.67
C SER A 105 10.78 28.28 -23.49
N LEU A 106 9.78 27.40 -23.42
CA LEU A 106 8.82 27.37 -22.32
C LEU A 106 9.52 26.87 -21.05
N VAL A 107 9.20 27.46 -19.90
CA VAL A 107 9.71 27.00 -18.60
C VAL A 107 8.87 25.81 -18.12
N LEU A 108 9.50 24.64 -18.04
CA LEU A 108 8.84 23.45 -17.52
C LEU A 108 8.97 23.42 -15.99
N ASN A 109 7.87 23.12 -15.31
CA ASN A 109 7.83 22.93 -13.87
C ASN A 109 7.93 21.44 -13.51
N VAL A 110 7.96 21.15 -12.21
CA VAL A 110 8.02 19.77 -11.68
C VAL A 110 6.85 18.89 -12.12
N GLU A 111 5.64 19.43 -12.30
CA GLU A 111 4.47 18.65 -12.73
C GLU A 111 4.59 18.22 -14.20
N HIS A 112 5.06 19.11 -15.09
CA HIS A 112 5.34 18.78 -16.49
C HIS A 112 6.36 17.64 -16.58
N TYR A 113 7.49 17.78 -15.88
CA TYR A 113 8.55 16.77 -15.85
C TYR A 113 8.07 15.44 -15.29
N ASN A 114 7.37 15.44 -14.15
CA ASN A 114 6.84 14.23 -13.55
C ASN A 114 5.85 13.50 -14.46
N LYS A 115 5.02 14.23 -15.20
CA LYS A 115 4.05 13.65 -16.13
C LYS A 115 4.74 13.01 -17.33
N LEU A 116 5.77 13.66 -17.89
CA LEU A 116 6.60 13.12 -18.97
C LEU A 116 7.36 11.87 -18.52
N LEU A 117 8.01 11.90 -17.36
CA LEU A 117 8.73 10.76 -16.80
C LEU A 117 7.79 9.59 -16.51
N TYR A 118 6.61 9.86 -15.96
CA TYR A 118 5.59 8.83 -15.76
C TYR A 118 5.22 8.15 -17.07
N LEU A 119 4.88 8.93 -18.10
CA LEU A 119 4.54 8.41 -19.43
C LEU A 119 5.66 7.59 -20.04
N CYS A 120 6.91 8.05 -19.91
CA CYS A 120 8.09 7.31 -20.35
C CYS A 120 8.31 5.98 -19.59
N SER A 121 7.75 5.85 -18.39
CA SER A 121 7.91 4.67 -17.54
C SER A 121 6.83 3.59 -17.74
N VAL A 122 5.71 3.93 -18.39
CA VAL A 122 4.61 2.99 -18.63
C VAL A 122 5.02 2.05 -19.77
N GLN A 123 5.09 0.75 -19.47
CA GLN A 123 5.21 -0.27 -20.50
C GLN A 123 3.85 -0.46 -21.17
N ILE A 124 3.79 -0.30 -22.50
CA ILE A 124 2.63 -0.68 -23.29
C ILE A 124 2.62 -2.21 -23.31
N GLY A 125 1.58 -2.84 -22.76
CA GLY A 125 1.54 -4.30 -22.59
C GLY A 125 1.71 -5.04 -23.91
N ASP A 126 2.36 -6.22 -23.86
CA ASP A 126 2.67 -7.12 -24.98
C ASP A 126 1.43 -7.75 -25.66
N ASN A 127 0.24 -7.17 -25.50
CA ASN A 127 -1.03 -7.80 -25.89
C ASN A 127 -1.34 -7.74 -27.38
N ASP A 128 -0.60 -6.96 -28.17
CA ASP A 128 -0.73 -6.97 -29.62
C ASP A 128 0.66 -7.15 -30.23
N GLY A 129 0.85 -8.24 -30.97
CA GLY A 129 2.10 -8.61 -31.66
C GLY A 129 2.49 -7.68 -32.81
N ASP A 130 2.28 -6.38 -32.62
CA ASP A 130 2.65 -5.32 -33.54
C ASP A 130 4.03 -4.77 -33.15
N GLY A 131 5.00 -4.90 -34.07
CA GLY A 131 6.40 -4.54 -33.85
C GLY A 131 6.63 -3.06 -33.58
N ASP A 132 5.64 -2.20 -33.81
CA ASP A 132 5.72 -0.75 -33.61
C ASP A 132 5.70 -0.36 -32.11
N ASN A 133 4.97 -1.10 -31.27
CA ASN A 133 4.83 -0.83 -29.83
C ASN A 133 6.13 -1.04 -29.03
N VAL A 134 6.99 -1.96 -29.50
CA VAL A 134 8.33 -2.20 -28.92
C VAL A 134 9.24 -1.00 -29.18
N GLY A 135 9.16 -0.40 -30.38
CA GLY A 135 9.91 0.81 -30.73
C GLY A 135 9.48 2.02 -29.91
N VAL A 136 8.18 2.20 -29.71
CA VAL A 136 7.62 3.28 -28.88
C VAL A 136 8.05 3.16 -27.42
N SER A 137 7.99 1.95 -26.86
CA SER A 137 8.42 1.69 -25.48
C SER A 137 9.91 1.94 -25.30
N HIS A 138 10.76 1.49 -26.24
CA HIS A 138 12.20 1.76 -26.19
C HIS A 138 12.52 3.26 -26.27
N LEU A 139 11.85 3.99 -27.18
CA LEU A 139 12.02 5.44 -27.31
C LEU A 139 11.61 6.19 -26.04
N GLY A 140 10.46 5.85 -25.46
CA GLY A 140 10.00 6.41 -24.19
C GLY A 140 11.03 6.24 -23.08
N LEU A 141 11.56 5.03 -22.92
CA LEU A 141 12.56 4.73 -21.90
C LEU A 141 13.89 5.47 -22.16
N GLN A 142 14.32 5.61 -23.41
CA GLN A 142 15.51 6.38 -23.77
C GLN A 142 15.34 7.87 -23.43
N ARG A 143 14.25 8.48 -23.90
CA ARG A 143 13.94 9.89 -23.65
C ARG A 143 13.67 10.16 -22.16
N GLY A 144 13.15 9.20 -21.40
CA GLY A 144 12.87 9.37 -19.97
C GLY A 144 14.11 9.79 -19.16
N PHE A 145 15.26 9.16 -19.40
CA PHE A 145 16.50 9.55 -18.72
C PHE A 145 17.02 10.91 -19.18
N GLU A 146 16.93 11.21 -20.49
CA GLU A 146 17.27 12.54 -21.02
C GLU A 146 16.42 13.63 -20.35
N ILE A 147 15.11 13.42 -20.24
CA ILE A 147 14.16 14.34 -19.62
C ILE A 147 14.48 14.52 -18.13
N PHE A 148 14.84 13.45 -17.42
CA PHE A 148 15.26 13.54 -16.01
C PHE A 148 16.55 14.37 -15.87
N GLN A 149 17.56 14.13 -16.71
CA GLN A 149 18.80 14.92 -16.71
C GLN A 149 18.52 16.39 -17.08
N GLN A 150 17.63 16.63 -18.04
CA GLN A 150 17.26 17.99 -18.42
C GLN A 150 16.55 18.74 -17.30
N MET A 151 15.70 18.06 -16.50
CA MET A 151 15.08 18.65 -15.32
C MET A 151 16.13 19.16 -14.31
N LEU A 152 17.18 18.37 -14.08
CA LEU A 152 18.29 18.77 -13.21
C LEU A 152 19.08 19.96 -13.80
N ASN A 153 19.33 19.94 -15.11
CA ASN A 153 20.00 21.05 -15.81
C ASN A 153 19.19 22.36 -15.77
N ASP A 154 17.86 22.25 -15.85
CA ASP A 154 16.93 23.36 -15.72
C ASP A 154 16.78 23.85 -14.26
N GLN A 155 17.49 23.22 -13.30
CA GLN A 155 17.45 23.52 -11.87
C GLN A 155 16.05 23.41 -11.26
N VAL A 156 15.21 22.54 -11.81
CA VAL A 156 13.89 22.23 -11.23
C VAL A 156 14.08 21.21 -10.12
N GLU A 157 13.73 21.58 -8.90
CA GLU A 157 13.88 20.70 -7.73
C GLU A 157 13.08 19.39 -7.90
N PRO A 158 13.76 18.22 -7.88
CA PRO A 158 13.09 16.94 -7.88
C PRO A 158 12.26 16.73 -6.61
N ASN A 159 11.18 15.95 -6.73
CA ASN A 159 10.44 15.46 -5.58
C ASN A 159 10.37 13.93 -5.59
N GLU A 160 9.71 13.34 -4.59
CA GLU A 160 9.59 11.88 -4.48
C GLU A 160 8.96 11.23 -5.73
N ALA A 161 8.00 11.90 -6.38
CA ALA A 161 7.39 11.38 -7.61
C ALA A 161 8.37 11.43 -8.79
N THR A 162 9.25 12.43 -8.85
CA THR A 162 10.30 12.53 -9.85
C THR A 162 11.24 11.32 -9.78
N PHE A 163 11.79 11.05 -8.60
CA PHE A 163 12.70 9.90 -8.40
C PHE A 163 11.99 8.57 -8.61
N THR A 164 10.75 8.42 -8.12
CA THR A 164 9.97 7.21 -8.35
C THR A 164 9.74 6.94 -9.83
N ASN A 165 9.39 7.96 -10.62
CA ASN A 165 9.19 7.80 -12.06
C ASN A 165 10.51 7.49 -12.79
N ALA A 166 11.61 8.15 -12.42
CA ALA A 166 12.93 7.84 -12.98
C ALA A 166 13.37 6.39 -12.65
N ALA A 167 13.13 5.93 -11.42
CA ALA A 167 13.39 4.56 -11.01
C ALA A 167 12.53 3.55 -11.78
N ARG A 168 11.26 3.88 -12.09
CA ARG A 168 10.41 3.05 -12.96
C ARG A 168 10.95 2.98 -14.39
N VAL A 169 11.44 4.09 -14.95
CA VAL A 169 12.10 4.07 -16.27
C VAL A 169 13.34 3.16 -16.23
N ALA A 170 14.14 3.21 -15.17
CA ALA A 170 15.28 2.31 -14.98
C ALA A 170 14.87 0.84 -14.91
N ALA A 171 13.90 0.51 -14.05
CA ALA A 171 13.39 -0.86 -13.92
C ALA A 171 12.75 -1.40 -15.22
N ALA A 172 12.04 -0.54 -15.97
CA ALA A 172 11.45 -0.91 -17.26
C ALA A 172 12.50 -1.14 -18.36
N LYS A 173 13.73 -0.60 -18.22
CA LYS A 173 14.91 -0.97 -19.02
C LYS A 173 15.63 -2.22 -18.51
N ASP A 174 15.06 -2.90 -17.51
CA ASP A 174 15.74 -3.98 -16.79
C ASP A 174 17.06 -3.45 -16.18
N ASP A 175 16.99 -2.37 -15.40
CA ASP A 175 18.13 -1.84 -14.63
C ASP A 175 17.71 -1.47 -13.18
N PRO A 176 17.43 -2.47 -12.33
CA PRO A 176 17.13 -2.28 -10.90
C PRO A 176 18.31 -1.69 -10.11
N ASP A 177 19.55 -1.86 -10.57
CA ASP A 177 20.73 -1.23 -9.96
C ASP A 177 20.63 0.29 -10.04
N MET A 178 20.35 0.82 -11.24
CA MET A 178 20.10 2.25 -11.43
C MET A 178 18.85 2.71 -10.68
N ALA A 179 17.80 1.89 -10.63
CA ALA A 179 16.60 2.22 -9.84
C ALA A 179 16.91 2.41 -8.35
N PHE A 180 17.75 1.55 -7.78
CA PHE A 180 18.15 1.65 -6.37
C PHE A 180 19.12 2.82 -6.12
N GLU A 181 20.02 3.10 -7.06
CA GLU A 181 20.92 4.26 -6.96
C GLU A 181 20.14 5.58 -6.98
N LEU A 182 19.14 5.72 -7.86
CA LEU A 182 18.25 6.88 -7.89
C LEU A 182 17.50 7.08 -6.56
N LEU A 183 17.09 5.98 -5.93
CA LEU A 183 16.46 6.04 -4.61
C LEU A 183 17.45 6.50 -3.52
N LYS A 184 18.68 5.97 -3.50
CA LYS A 184 19.73 6.42 -2.55
C LYS A 184 20.03 7.91 -2.70
N GLN A 185 19.95 8.45 -3.91
CA GLN A 185 20.13 9.89 -4.16
C GLN A 185 19.04 10.75 -3.50
N MET A 186 17.84 10.23 -3.25
CA MET A 186 16.76 11.00 -2.59
C MET A 186 17.21 11.56 -1.23
N LYS A 187 18.07 10.84 -0.51
CA LYS A 187 18.66 11.28 0.76
C LYS A 187 19.51 12.55 0.60
N ASN A 188 20.23 12.69 -0.51
CA ASN A 188 21.04 13.87 -0.81
C ASN A 188 20.19 15.12 -1.10
N PHE A 189 18.93 14.93 -1.49
CA PHE A 189 17.95 15.99 -1.71
C PHE A 189 17.02 16.19 -0.50
N GLU A 190 17.28 15.52 0.62
CA GLU A 190 16.42 15.54 1.82
C GLU A 190 14.97 15.08 1.53
N ILE A 191 14.79 14.20 0.53
CA ILE A 191 13.48 13.67 0.15
C ILE A 191 13.28 12.31 0.82
N VAL A 192 12.17 12.19 1.55
CA VAL A 192 11.78 10.93 2.19
C VAL A 192 11.16 9.98 1.16
N PRO A 193 11.72 8.78 0.96
CA PRO A 193 11.15 7.79 0.05
C PRO A 193 9.83 7.22 0.58
N ARG A 194 9.01 6.69 -0.34
CA ARG A 194 7.78 5.98 -0.02
C ARG A 194 7.89 4.54 -0.50
N LEU A 195 6.96 3.67 -0.07
CA LEU A 195 6.92 2.27 -0.52
C LEU A 195 6.99 2.14 -2.06
N ARG A 196 6.20 2.96 -2.76
CA ARG A 196 6.21 3.00 -4.23
C ARG A 196 7.55 3.38 -4.88
N SER A 197 8.44 4.06 -4.14
CA SER A 197 9.77 4.45 -4.61
C SER A 197 10.71 3.25 -4.65
N TYR A 198 10.53 2.29 -3.74
CA TYR A 198 11.33 1.07 -3.62
C TYR A 198 10.92 -0.03 -4.60
N GLY A 199 9.62 -0.11 -4.94
CA GLY A 199 9.06 -1.14 -5.82
C GLY A 199 9.88 -1.42 -7.09
N PRO A 200 10.27 -0.40 -7.89
CA PRO A 200 11.05 -0.62 -9.11
C PRO A 200 12.37 -1.38 -8.90
N ALA A 201 13.10 -1.07 -7.83
CA ALA A 201 14.34 -1.77 -7.50
C ALA A 201 14.06 -3.16 -6.93
N LEU A 202 13.17 -3.25 -5.93
CA LEU A 202 12.86 -4.50 -5.25
C LEU A 202 12.33 -5.57 -6.22
N PHE A 203 11.26 -5.27 -6.94
CA PHE A 203 10.65 -6.21 -7.89
C PHE A 203 11.61 -6.53 -9.04
N GLY A 204 12.43 -5.57 -9.47
CA GLY A 204 13.44 -5.80 -10.50
C GLY A 204 14.54 -6.78 -10.05
N PHE A 205 15.03 -6.69 -8.82
CA PHE A 205 15.98 -7.68 -8.28
C PHE A 205 15.33 -9.04 -8.03
N CYS A 206 14.12 -9.08 -7.48
CA CYS A 206 13.39 -10.34 -7.29
C CYS A 206 13.14 -11.06 -8.62
N LYS A 207 12.68 -10.35 -9.66
CA LYS A 207 12.46 -10.90 -11.01
C LYS A 207 13.73 -11.49 -11.63
N ARG A 208 14.91 -10.98 -11.25
CA ARG A 208 16.21 -11.47 -11.71
C ARG A 208 16.79 -12.60 -10.85
N GLY A 209 16.14 -12.96 -9.75
CA GLY A 209 16.68 -13.91 -8.79
C GLY A 209 17.84 -13.36 -7.94
N ASP A 210 18.09 -12.04 -7.94
CA ASP A 210 19.18 -11.41 -7.17
C ASP A 210 18.73 -11.16 -5.73
N ALA A 211 18.65 -12.24 -4.94
CA ALA A 211 18.18 -12.21 -3.56
C ALA A 211 19.01 -11.28 -2.67
N VAL A 212 20.33 -11.23 -2.85
CA VAL A 212 21.22 -10.40 -2.02
C VAL A 212 20.84 -8.93 -2.13
N LYS A 213 20.71 -8.43 -3.37
CA LYS A 213 20.29 -7.03 -3.58
C LYS A 213 18.84 -6.78 -3.20
N ALA A 214 17.94 -7.75 -3.41
CA ALA A 214 16.57 -7.62 -2.92
C ALA A 214 16.53 -7.43 -1.39
N TYR A 215 17.37 -8.16 -0.64
CA TYR A 215 17.50 -7.96 0.81
C TYR A 215 18.16 -6.65 1.20
N GLU A 216 19.11 -6.13 0.40
CA GLU A 216 19.67 -4.79 0.61
C GLU A 216 18.61 -3.69 0.46
N VAL A 217 17.74 -3.82 -0.55
CA VAL A 217 16.62 -2.89 -0.76
C VAL A 217 15.64 -2.95 0.42
N ASP A 218 15.29 -4.14 0.88
CA ASP A 218 14.43 -4.35 2.05
C ASP A 218 15.04 -3.79 3.35
N ALA A 219 16.36 -3.93 3.54
CA ALA A 219 17.05 -3.34 4.69
C ALA A 219 17.01 -1.80 4.65
N ASP A 220 17.21 -1.19 3.48
CA ASP A 220 17.12 0.27 3.28
C ASP A 220 15.68 0.79 3.49
N MET A 221 14.66 0.02 3.10
CA MET A 221 13.25 0.30 3.42
C MET A 221 13.05 0.40 4.93
N ILE A 222 13.52 -0.60 5.69
CA ILE A 222 13.39 -0.64 7.15
C ILE A 222 14.17 0.52 7.79
N GLU A 223 15.40 0.80 7.36
CA GLU A 223 16.19 1.94 7.87
C GLU A 223 15.50 3.28 7.60
N SER A 224 14.83 3.40 6.46
CA SER A 224 14.05 4.58 6.07
C SER A 224 12.67 4.66 6.74
N GLY A 225 12.28 3.68 7.56
CA GLY A 225 10.98 3.62 8.21
C GLY A 225 9.81 3.34 7.24
N VAL A 226 10.11 2.75 6.08
CA VAL A 226 9.12 2.34 5.08
C VAL A 226 8.79 0.88 5.28
N MET A 227 7.54 0.60 5.64
CA MET A 227 7.07 -0.77 5.86
C MET A 227 6.61 -1.40 4.54
N ALA A 228 7.08 -2.61 4.27
CA ALA A 228 6.61 -3.45 3.16
C ALA A 228 5.15 -3.88 3.35
N GLU A 229 4.39 -3.95 2.25
CA GLU A 229 3.04 -4.54 2.22
C GLU A 229 3.11 -5.99 1.70
N GLU A 230 1.96 -6.62 1.43
CA GLU A 230 1.92 -8.03 0.99
C GLU A 230 2.72 -8.26 -0.29
N ASP A 231 2.59 -7.38 -1.29
CA ASP A 231 3.23 -7.55 -2.60
C ASP A 231 4.76 -7.60 -2.49
N GLU A 232 5.36 -6.68 -1.74
CA GLU A 232 6.81 -6.66 -1.52
C GLU A 232 7.29 -7.88 -0.72
N LEU A 233 6.55 -8.28 0.33
CA LEU A 233 6.88 -9.46 1.13
C LEU A 233 6.74 -10.76 0.33
N SER A 234 5.74 -10.83 -0.57
CA SER A 234 5.50 -11.98 -1.44
C SER A 234 6.64 -12.13 -2.46
N ALA A 235 7.10 -11.02 -3.06
CA ALA A 235 8.26 -11.03 -3.95
C ALA A 235 9.56 -11.43 -3.23
N LEU A 236 9.77 -10.93 -2.00
CA LEU A 236 10.91 -11.34 -1.16
C LEU A 236 10.82 -12.81 -0.74
N LEU A 237 9.61 -13.31 -0.46
CA LEU A 237 9.37 -14.71 -0.15
C LEU A 237 9.71 -15.59 -1.36
N GLU A 238 9.21 -15.25 -2.53
CA GLU A 238 9.44 -15.98 -3.79
C GLU A 238 10.93 -16.10 -4.10
N VAL A 239 11.66 -14.98 -4.12
CA VAL A 239 13.11 -15.01 -4.39
C VAL A 239 13.87 -15.81 -3.33
N SER A 240 13.42 -15.78 -2.06
CA SER A 240 14.01 -16.56 -0.98
C SER A 240 13.80 -18.07 -1.15
N VAL A 241 12.62 -18.47 -1.66
CA VAL A 241 12.31 -19.86 -2.01
C VAL A 241 13.19 -20.33 -3.16
N GLU A 242 13.35 -19.51 -4.20
CA GLU A 242 14.18 -19.82 -5.38
C GLU A 242 15.65 -20.06 -5.01
N VAL A 243 16.23 -19.18 -4.18
CA VAL A 243 17.63 -19.31 -3.72
C VAL A 243 17.78 -20.27 -2.54
N LYS A 244 16.68 -20.88 -2.07
CA LYS A 244 16.63 -21.85 -0.96
C LYS A 244 17.17 -21.29 0.36
N ASN A 245 16.88 -20.02 0.66
CA ASN A 245 17.26 -19.39 1.92
C ASN A 245 16.16 -19.58 2.97
N GLU A 246 16.25 -20.65 3.77
CA GLU A 246 15.21 -21.00 4.74
C GLU A 246 15.03 -20.01 5.88
N GLU A 247 16.08 -19.26 6.24
CA GLU A 247 16.03 -18.23 7.27
C GLU A 247 15.17 -17.06 6.79
N LYS A 248 15.39 -16.62 5.54
CA LYS A 248 14.59 -15.56 4.94
C LYS A 248 13.16 -15.97 4.63
N VAL A 249 12.92 -17.23 4.22
CA VAL A 249 11.54 -17.74 4.10
C VAL A 249 10.80 -17.68 5.45
N TYR A 250 11.45 -18.14 6.53
CA TYR A 250 10.87 -18.08 7.88
C TYR A 250 10.58 -16.63 8.32
N GLU A 251 11.53 -15.72 8.08
CA GLU A 251 11.37 -14.29 8.35
C GLU A 251 10.19 -13.68 7.58
N MET A 252 10.07 -13.95 6.27
CA MET A 252 8.99 -13.42 5.44
C MET A 252 7.61 -13.92 5.89
N LEU A 253 7.48 -15.19 6.28
CA LEU A 253 6.22 -15.72 6.82
C LEU A 253 5.78 -15.00 8.10
N HIS A 254 6.72 -14.68 9.00
CA HIS A 254 6.42 -13.91 10.22
C HIS A 254 6.11 -12.44 9.91
N ARG A 255 6.74 -11.86 8.89
CA ARG A 255 6.39 -10.50 8.43
C ARG A 255 5.01 -10.46 7.79
N LEU A 256 4.66 -11.45 6.96
CA LEU A 256 3.30 -11.62 6.41
C LEU A 256 2.28 -11.80 7.54
N ARG A 257 2.61 -12.57 8.58
CA ARG A 257 1.76 -12.72 9.77
C ARG A 257 1.49 -11.37 10.44
N ALA A 258 2.53 -10.57 10.64
CA ALA A 258 2.44 -9.31 11.37
C ALA A 258 1.74 -8.21 10.57
N VAL A 259 2.02 -8.10 9.26
CA VAL A 259 1.57 -6.99 8.41
C VAL A 259 0.29 -7.34 7.66
N ALA A 260 0.29 -8.44 6.91
CA ALA A 260 -0.85 -8.81 6.06
C ALA A 260 -1.94 -9.57 6.83
N ARG A 261 -1.53 -10.38 7.82
CA ARG A 261 -2.34 -11.29 8.65
C ARG A 261 -3.01 -12.42 7.87
N GLN A 262 -3.66 -12.09 6.76
CA GLN A 262 -4.23 -12.99 5.77
C GLN A 262 -3.50 -12.74 4.45
N VAL A 263 -3.48 -13.73 3.57
CA VAL A 263 -2.74 -13.65 2.30
C VAL A 263 -3.65 -13.82 1.10
N SER A 264 -3.28 -13.20 -0.02
CA SER A 264 -3.86 -13.48 -1.32
C SER A 264 -3.63 -14.94 -1.74
N GLU A 265 -4.43 -15.43 -2.69
CA GLU A 265 -4.24 -16.78 -3.25
C GLU A 265 -2.88 -16.93 -3.96
N LEU A 266 -2.32 -15.84 -4.51
CA LEU A 266 -0.99 -15.83 -5.14
C LEU A 266 0.10 -16.07 -4.08
N THR A 267 0.09 -15.30 -3.00
CA THR A 267 1.03 -15.49 -1.90
C THR A 267 0.85 -16.85 -1.24
N LEU A 268 -0.38 -17.33 -1.06
CA LEU A 268 -0.64 -18.68 -0.53
C LEU A 268 0.00 -19.77 -1.39
N LYS A 269 -0.02 -19.61 -2.72
CA LYS A 269 0.58 -20.56 -3.65
C LYS A 269 2.10 -20.66 -3.48
N ILE A 270 2.78 -19.53 -3.30
CA ILE A 270 4.23 -19.51 -3.01
C ILE A 270 4.53 -20.27 -1.71
N ILE A 271 3.72 -20.04 -0.66
CA ILE A 271 3.85 -20.73 0.63
C ILE A 271 3.60 -22.24 0.48
N GLU A 272 2.54 -22.62 -0.24
CA GLU A 272 2.20 -24.01 -0.55
C GLU A 272 3.34 -24.72 -1.30
N ASP A 273 3.95 -24.05 -2.29
CA ASP A 273 5.06 -24.59 -3.07
C ASP A 273 6.34 -24.75 -2.25
N TRP A 274 6.64 -23.79 -1.38
CA TRP A 274 7.74 -23.92 -0.42
C TRP A 274 7.62 -25.19 0.41
N PHE A 275 6.47 -25.39 1.09
CA PHE A 275 6.30 -26.52 1.99
C PHE A 275 6.20 -27.87 1.25
N ASN A 276 5.76 -27.88 -0.01
CA ASN A 276 5.78 -29.07 -0.86
C ASN A 276 7.17 -29.35 -1.47
N SER A 277 8.15 -28.45 -1.32
CA SER A 277 9.48 -28.64 -1.88
C SER A 277 10.31 -29.69 -1.13
N GLU A 278 11.15 -30.42 -1.87
CA GLU A 278 12.13 -31.35 -1.31
C GLU A 278 13.14 -30.68 -0.37
N TYR A 279 13.36 -29.37 -0.52
CA TYR A 279 14.24 -28.60 0.35
C TYR A 279 13.61 -28.40 1.73
N ALA A 280 12.34 -27.97 1.78
CA ALA A 280 11.62 -27.76 3.04
C ALA A 280 11.41 -29.06 3.85
N MET A 281 11.49 -30.23 3.21
CA MET A 281 11.48 -31.52 3.92
C MET A 281 12.71 -31.73 4.81
N LYS A 282 13.84 -31.11 4.45
CA LYS A 282 15.16 -31.31 5.09
C LYS A 282 15.44 -30.29 6.20
N ILE A 283 14.82 -29.12 6.15
CA ILE A 283 14.96 -28.09 7.17
C ILE A 283 14.21 -28.49 8.44
N GLY A 284 14.67 -28.02 9.59
CA GLY A 284 13.99 -28.16 10.88
C GLY A 284 14.79 -28.89 11.95
N LYS A 285 14.53 -28.52 13.21
CA LYS A 285 15.18 -29.12 14.39
C LYS A 285 14.41 -30.35 14.86
N ARG A 286 15.11 -31.45 15.14
CA ARG A 286 14.50 -32.68 15.72
C ARG A 286 14.21 -32.55 17.21
N GLU A 287 15.07 -31.80 17.90
CA GLU A 287 14.97 -31.52 19.32
C GLU A 287 15.10 -30.01 19.51
N TRP A 288 14.29 -29.46 20.41
CA TRP A 288 14.26 -28.04 20.69
C TRP A 288 13.92 -27.80 22.16
N ASP A 289 14.31 -26.63 22.64
CA ASP A 289 13.99 -26.18 23.98
C ASP A 289 12.51 -25.78 24.05
N VAL A 290 11.70 -26.67 24.63
CA VAL A 290 10.25 -26.48 24.80
C VAL A 290 9.94 -25.24 25.63
N GLU A 291 10.79 -24.93 26.62
CA GLU A 291 10.59 -23.76 27.47
C GLU A 291 10.81 -22.49 26.64
N LYS A 292 11.84 -22.46 25.80
CA LYS A 292 12.06 -21.35 24.86
C LYS A 292 10.91 -21.16 23.87
N ILE A 293 10.31 -22.25 23.38
CA ILE A 293 9.09 -22.18 22.54
C ILE A 293 7.94 -21.56 23.33
N ARG A 294 7.71 -22.03 24.55
CA ARG A 294 6.64 -21.55 25.43
C ARG A 294 6.80 -20.06 25.75
N GLU A 295 8.02 -19.63 26.06
CA GLU A 295 8.34 -18.22 26.27
C GLU A 295 8.10 -17.37 25.02
N GLY A 296 8.48 -17.88 23.84
CA GLY A 296 8.19 -17.23 22.55
C GLY A 296 6.69 -17.04 22.34
N PHE A 297 5.90 -18.08 22.64
CA PHE A 297 4.44 -18.07 22.50
C PHE A 297 3.77 -17.03 23.40
N VAL A 298 4.17 -16.98 24.67
CA VAL A 298 3.65 -16.00 25.63
C VAL A 298 4.04 -14.58 25.23
N ARG A 299 5.32 -14.36 24.87
CA ARG A 299 5.83 -13.05 24.46
C ARG A 299 5.18 -12.55 23.17
N GLY A 300 4.78 -13.46 22.29
CA GLY A 300 4.11 -13.16 21.03
C GLY A 300 2.61 -12.88 21.14
N GLY A 301 2.02 -12.90 22.34
CA GLY A 301 0.57 -12.74 22.55
C GLY A 301 -0.27 -13.98 22.23
N GLY A 302 0.40 -15.13 22.03
CA GLY A 302 -0.20 -16.36 21.53
C GLY A 302 -0.18 -16.46 20.00
N GLY A 303 -0.20 -17.69 19.50
CA GLY A 303 -0.35 -18.01 18.07
C GLY A 303 0.93 -18.06 17.23
N TRP A 304 2.12 -17.84 17.80
CA TRP A 304 3.43 -18.01 17.14
C TRP A 304 4.58 -18.03 18.15
N HIS A 305 5.77 -18.55 17.79
CA HIS A 305 6.93 -18.58 18.71
C HIS A 305 8.24 -18.01 18.13
N GLY A 306 8.42 -17.98 16.81
CA GLY A 306 9.56 -17.31 16.18
C GLY A 306 10.94 -17.93 16.46
N GLN A 307 11.02 -19.23 16.72
CA GLN A 307 12.27 -19.92 17.14
C GLN A 307 12.93 -20.76 16.02
N GLY A 308 12.46 -20.56 14.79
CA GLY A 308 12.88 -21.28 13.59
C GLY A 308 12.07 -22.56 13.37
N TRP A 309 12.39 -23.25 12.27
CA TRP A 309 11.70 -24.46 11.83
C TRP A 309 11.83 -25.63 12.83
N LEU A 310 10.70 -26.21 13.21
CA LEU A 310 10.64 -27.38 14.10
C LEU A 310 10.24 -28.66 13.34
N GLY A 311 10.57 -29.79 13.96
CA GLY A 311 10.36 -31.12 13.41
C GLY A 311 11.28 -31.46 12.24
N SER A 312 11.11 -32.67 11.68
CA SER A 312 11.87 -33.11 10.51
C SER A 312 11.04 -34.01 9.60
N GLY A 313 11.43 -34.12 8.33
CA GLY A 313 10.75 -34.97 7.36
C GLY A 313 9.65 -34.23 6.58
N LYS A 314 8.86 -35.00 5.84
CA LYS A 314 7.90 -34.44 4.88
C LYS A 314 6.82 -33.60 5.55
N TRP A 315 6.51 -32.44 4.98
CA TRP A 315 5.33 -31.67 5.36
C TRP A 315 4.07 -32.27 4.73
N LYS A 316 2.99 -32.36 5.52
CA LYS A 316 1.63 -32.58 5.05
C LYS A 316 1.02 -31.20 4.82
N VAL A 317 0.78 -30.87 3.56
CA VAL A 317 0.24 -29.57 3.12
C VAL A 317 -1.18 -29.78 2.61
N VAL A 318 -2.18 -29.20 3.27
CA VAL A 318 -3.60 -29.43 2.96
C VAL A 318 -4.38 -28.12 3.01
N LYS A 319 -5.06 -27.78 1.91
CA LYS A 319 -6.10 -26.74 1.91
C LYS A 319 -7.32 -27.27 2.66
N THR A 320 -7.80 -26.50 3.62
CA THR A 320 -8.81 -26.92 4.57
C THR A 320 -9.67 -25.73 5.02
N ASN A 321 -10.60 -26.00 5.94
CA ASN A 321 -11.40 -25.01 6.62
C ASN A 321 -11.19 -25.14 8.14
N VAL A 322 -11.64 -24.13 8.86
CA VAL A 322 -11.64 -24.08 10.32
C VAL A 322 -13.09 -23.93 10.75
N ASP A 323 -13.52 -24.72 11.73
CA ASP A 323 -14.87 -24.64 12.26
C ASP A 323 -15.10 -23.38 13.12
N ASP A 324 -16.34 -23.18 13.57
CA ASP A 324 -16.74 -22.00 14.34
C ASP A 324 -16.04 -21.90 15.71
N ASP A 325 -15.55 -23.02 16.25
CA ASP A 325 -14.80 -23.08 17.51
C ASP A 325 -13.28 -22.89 17.32
N GLY A 326 -12.83 -22.71 16.08
CA GLY A 326 -11.43 -22.50 15.74
C GLY A 326 -10.63 -23.78 15.55
N THR A 327 -11.27 -24.93 15.36
CA THR A 327 -10.57 -26.21 15.15
C THR A 327 -10.33 -26.44 13.66
N CYS A 328 -9.09 -26.74 13.30
CA CYS A 328 -8.73 -27.08 11.93
C CYS A 328 -9.29 -28.44 11.53
N LEU A 329 -10.01 -28.52 10.41
CA LEU A 329 -10.62 -29.78 9.94
C LEU A 329 -9.60 -30.79 9.38
N SER A 330 -8.34 -30.38 9.13
CA SER A 330 -7.28 -31.25 8.60
C SER A 330 -6.44 -31.94 9.68
N CYS A 331 -6.06 -31.20 10.72
CA CYS A 331 -5.15 -31.67 11.77
C CYS A 331 -5.77 -31.70 13.18
N SER A 332 -6.99 -31.17 13.33
CA SER A 332 -7.69 -31.05 14.60
C SER A 332 -7.01 -30.16 15.64
N GLU A 333 -5.99 -29.37 15.27
CA GLU A 333 -5.43 -28.34 16.15
C GLU A 333 -6.43 -27.19 16.33
N LYS A 334 -6.48 -26.65 17.55
CA LYS A 334 -7.30 -25.50 17.91
C LYS A 334 -6.48 -24.22 17.73
N LEU A 335 -6.94 -23.34 16.85
CA LEU A 335 -6.36 -22.02 16.65
C LEU A 335 -6.55 -21.15 17.89
N VAL A 336 -5.62 -20.22 18.08
CA VAL A 336 -5.58 -19.34 19.24
C VAL A 336 -6.33 -18.04 18.96
N SER A 337 -7.00 -17.53 19.99
CA SER A 337 -7.40 -16.13 20.07
C SER A 337 -6.21 -15.33 20.59
N ILE A 338 -5.57 -14.58 19.71
CA ILE A 338 -4.42 -13.73 20.01
C ILE A 338 -4.95 -12.45 20.65
N ASP A 339 -4.47 -12.17 21.86
CA ASP A 339 -4.86 -10.98 22.59
C ASP A 339 -4.28 -9.73 21.93
N ILE A 340 -5.08 -8.66 21.88
CA ILE A 340 -4.59 -7.34 21.45
C ILE A 340 -3.92 -6.69 22.66
N ASP A 341 -2.71 -6.17 22.49
CA ASP A 341 -2.00 -5.48 23.57
C ASP A 341 -2.85 -4.30 24.08
N PRO A 342 -3.20 -4.24 25.38
CA PRO A 342 -3.91 -3.12 25.96
C PRO A 342 -3.25 -1.76 25.67
N LYS A 343 -1.92 -1.72 25.63
CA LYS A 343 -1.16 -0.49 25.34
C LYS A 343 -1.32 -0.06 23.88
N GLU A 344 -1.34 -1.01 22.95
CA GLU A 344 -1.66 -0.70 21.54
C GLU A 344 -3.09 -0.18 21.42
N THR A 345 -4.01 -0.76 22.17
CA THR A 345 -5.42 -0.32 22.23
C THR A 345 -5.53 1.11 22.76
N GLU A 346 -4.81 1.46 23.82
CA GLU A 346 -4.75 2.83 24.36
C GLU A 346 -4.15 3.83 23.35
N ASN A 347 -3.03 3.46 22.71
CA ASN A 347 -2.39 4.29 21.69
C ASN A 347 -3.31 4.54 20.48
N PHE A 348 -4.04 3.50 20.06
CA PHE A 348 -5.05 3.61 19.01
C PHE A 348 -6.20 4.54 19.43
N ALA A 349 -6.74 4.37 20.63
CA ALA A 349 -7.81 5.21 21.16
C ALA A 349 -7.40 6.69 21.28
N ALA A 350 -6.17 6.97 21.71
CA ALA A 350 -5.62 8.32 21.78
C ALA A 350 -5.48 8.94 20.38
N SER A 351 -4.97 8.17 19.41
CA SER A 351 -4.81 8.60 18.02
C SER A 351 -6.16 8.87 17.35
N LEU A 352 -7.16 8.01 17.59
CA LEU A 352 -8.52 8.16 17.10
C LEU A 352 -9.17 9.42 17.68
N SER A 353 -9.00 9.68 18.98
CA SER A 353 -9.50 10.88 19.65
C SER A 353 -8.88 12.16 19.07
N LYS A 354 -7.57 12.13 18.79
CA LYS A 354 -6.87 13.24 18.14
C LYS A 354 -7.42 13.50 16.74
N LEU A 355 -7.64 12.45 15.95
CA LEU A 355 -8.18 12.55 14.59
C LEU A 355 -9.63 13.08 14.58
N ALA A 356 -10.47 12.61 15.51
CA ALA A 356 -11.85 13.09 15.66
C ALA A 356 -11.89 14.58 16.02
N CYS A 357 -11.04 15.03 16.95
CA CYS A 357 -10.90 16.44 17.32
C CYS A 357 -10.40 17.36 16.19
N GLN A 358 -9.72 16.81 15.17
CA GLN A 358 -9.28 17.57 13.99
C GLN A 358 -10.39 17.72 12.96
N LYS A 359 -11.26 16.72 12.83
CA LYS A 359 -12.33 16.66 11.81
C LYS A 359 -13.66 17.25 12.29
N GLN A 360 -13.90 17.29 13.60
CA GLN A 360 -15.13 17.81 14.20
C GLN A 360 -14.87 19.06 15.07
N PRO A 361 -15.88 19.90 15.31
CA PRO A 361 -15.77 20.96 16.31
C PRO A 361 -15.39 20.35 17.67
N LYS A 362 -14.24 20.75 18.24
CA LYS A 362 -13.67 20.20 19.48
C LYS A 362 -14.67 20.12 20.65
N ALA A 363 -15.62 21.05 20.72
CA ALA A 363 -16.66 21.10 21.75
C ALA A 363 -17.61 19.90 21.71
N ASN A 364 -17.95 19.38 20.52
CA ASN A 364 -18.93 18.30 20.36
C ASN A 364 -18.34 16.95 20.76
N PHE A 365 -17.13 16.65 20.29
CA PHE A 365 -16.45 15.40 20.63
C PHE A 365 -16.06 15.34 22.11
N GLY A 366 -15.57 16.44 22.67
CA GLY A 366 -15.26 16.52 24.10
C GLY A 366 -16.49 16.37 25.00
N HIS A 367 -17.68 16.79 24.55
CA HIS A 367 -18.94 16.54 25.28
C HIS A 367 -19.30 15.05 25.27
N PHE A 368 -19.15 14.39 24.10
CA PHE A 368 -19.39 12.96 23.98
C PHE A 368 -18.44 12.13 24.86
N GLN A 369 -17.15 12.46 24.93
CA GLN A 369 -16.18 11.77 25.80
C GLN A 369 -16.61 11.83 27.27
N LYS A 370 -16.97 13.02 27.77
CA LYS A 370 -17.47 13.19 29.15
C LYS A 370 -18.77 12.45 29.40
N TRP A 371 -19.66 12.42 28.40
CA TRP A 371 -20.89 11.64 28.49
C TRP A 371 -20.59 10.15 28.57
N LEU A 372 -19.66 9.64 27.77
CA LEU A 372 -19.29 8.22 27.74
C LEU A 372 -18.70 7.77 29.10
N GLU A 373 -17.82 8.57 29.69
CA GLU A 373 -17.24 8.33 31.03
C GLU A 373 -18.30 8.27 32.13
N LYS A 374 -19.38 9.06 32.00
CA LYS A 374 -20.43 9.16 33.02
C LYS A 374 -21.52 8.09 32.91
N ASN A 375 -21.80 7.57 31.71
CA ASN A 375 -22.99 6.77 31.45
C ASN A 375 -22.73 5.26 31.23
N GLY A 376 -21.46 4.82 31.19
CA GLY A 376 -21.12 3.40 31.14
C GLY A 376 -21.36 2.66 32.47
N PRO A 377 -21.11 1.34 32.53
CA PRO A 377 -20.51 0.49 31.49
C PRO A 377 -21.50 0.06 30.39
N PHE A 378 -20.96 -0.30 29.23
CA PHE A 378 -21.72 -0.85 28.10
C PHE A 378 -21.08 -2.16 27.63
N ASP A 379 -21.89 -3.19 27.41
CA ASP A 379 -21.42 -4.48 26.87
C ASP A 379 -21.29 -4.46 25.34
N ALA A 380 -22.01 -3.55 24.68
CA ALA A 380 -21.98 -3.39 23.23
C ALA A 380 -22.22 -1.93 22.83
N VAL A 381 -21.61 -1.53 21.71
CA VAL A 381 -21.88 -0.26 21.03
C VAL A 381 -22.51 -0.58 19.68
N VAL A 382 -23.67 0.03 19.40
CA VAL A 382 -24.42 -0.20 18.16
C VAL A 382 -24.34 1.05 17.31
N ASP A 383 -23.93 0.90 16.06
CA ASP A 383 -24.12 1.93 15.05
C ASP A 383 -25.58 1.90 14.57
N GLY A 384 -26.41 2.73 15.19
CA GLY A 384 -27.84 2.78 14.90
C GLY A 384 -28.16 3.15 13.44
N ALA A 385 -27.31 3.95 12.80
CA ALA A 385 -27.50 4.31 11.40
C ALA A 385 -27.25 3.11 10.48
N ASN A 386 -26.17 2.35 10.72
CA ASN A 386 -25.87 1.14 9.95
C ASN A 386 -26.97 0.07 10.11
N VAL A 387 -27.38 -0.23 11.36
CA VAL A 387 -28.42 -1.24 11.63
C VAL A 387 -29.77 -0.84 11.04
N GLY A 388 -30.15 0.44 11.12
CA GLY A 388 -31.40 0.95 10.54
C GLY A 388 -31.45 0.94 9.01
N LEU A 389 -30.28 0.94 8.35
CA LEU A 389 -30.15 1.00 6.89
C LEU A 389 -29.77 -0.34 6.25
N ALA A 390 -29.41 -1.37 7.03
CA ALA A 390 -28.88 -2.66 6.56
C ALA A 390 -29.79 -3.45 5.58
N ASN A 391 -31.07 -3.09 5.44
CA ASN A 391 -32.01 -3.70 4.48
C ASN A 391 -32.48 -2.74 3.36
N ILE A 392 -31.85 -1.57 3.22
CA ILE A 392 -32.08 -0.62 2.13
C ILE A 392 -30.76 -0.49 1.38
N ALA A 393 -30.77 -0.80 0.08
CA ALA A 393 -29.59 -1.00 -0.76
C ALA A 393 -28.43 -0.01 -0.48
N ASN A 394 -27.33 -0.60 0.00
CA ASN A 394 -25.94 -0.13 0.03
C ASN A 394 -25.49 0.80 1.17
N PHE A 395 -24.89 0.21 2.21
CA PHE A 395 -23.49 0.43 2.63
C PHE A 395 -23.06 -0.64 3.66
N SER A 396 -21.79 -1.02 3.70
CA SER A 396 -21.21 -2.05 4.59
C SER A 396 -19.96 -1.50 5.27
N PHE A 397 -19.80 -1.69 6.58
CA PHE A 397 -18.50 -2.02 7.17
C PHE A 397 -18.61 -2.56 8.63
N SER A 398 -17.60 -3.37 8.98
CA SER A 398 -17.23 -4.00 10.25
C SER A 398 -18.13 -3.78 11.48
N GLN A 399 -18.84 -4.83 11.88
CA GLN A 399 -19.70 -4.95 13.06
C GLN A 399 -19.96 -6.43 13.34
N VAL A 400 -20.44 -6.77 14.54
CA VAL A 400 -21.26 -7.98 14.74
C VAL A 400 -22.30 -7.97 13.61
N ARG A 401 -22.13 -8.82 12.60
CA ARG A 401 -22.92 -8.69 11.36
C ARG A 401 -24.35 -9.09 11.71
N VAL A 402 -25.31 -8.27 11.31
CA VAL A 402 -26.73 -8.64 11.40
C VAL A 402 -27.07 -9.40 10.11
N SER A 403 -27.43 -10.69 10.22
CA SER A 403 -28.00 -11.44 9.10
C SER A 403 -29.52 -11.50 9.27
N ALA A 404 -30.25 -10.98 8.28
CA ALA A 404 -31.70 -11.03 8.25
C ALA A 404 -32.14 -12.24 7.41
N SER A 405 -32.89 -13.15 8.03
CA SER A 405 -33.54 -14.26 7.32
C SER A 405 -35.05 -14.14 7.42
N LYS A 406 -35.80 -14.94 6.63
CA LYS A 406 -37.27 -15.06 6.77
C LYS A 406 -37.72 -15.48 8.19
N ARG A 407 -36.80 -15.93 9.06
CA ARG A 407 -37.04 -16.36 10.44
C ARG A 407 -36.66 -15.31 11.50
N GLY A 408 -36.14 -14.15 11.11
CA GLY A 408 -35.73 -13.07 12.02
C GLY A 408 -34.30 -12.57 11.80
N VAL A 409 -33.85 -11.69 12.70
CA VAL A 409 -32.51 -11.09 12.73
C VAL A 409 -31.59 -11.95 13.62
N SER A 410 -30.47 -12.41 13.08
CA SER A 410 -29.40 -13.08 13.83
C SER A 410 -28.13 -12.23 13.91
N LEU A 411 -27.50 -12.24 15.08
CA LEU A 411 -26.21 -11.59 15.32
C LEU A 411 -25.09 -12.58 15.00
N VAL A 412 -24.21 -12.20 14.08
CA VAL A 412 -22.98 -12.92 13.76
C VAL A 412 -21.88 -12.40 14.69
N LEU A 413 -21.55 -13.19 15.70
CA LEU A 413 -20.51 -12.86 16.67
C LEU A 413 -19.10 -12.96 16.04
N PRO A 414 -18.11 -12.24 16.59
CA PRO A 414 -16.72 -12.43 16.19
C PRO A 414 -16.28 -13.89 16.43
N PRO A 415 -15.37 -14.42 15.59
CA PRO A 415 -14.86 -15.78 15.76
C PRO A 415 -14.11 -15.93 17.08
N ARG A 416 -14.13 -17.14 17.66
CA ARG A 416 -13.43 -17.49 18.91
C ARG A 416 -11.91 -17.69 18.75
N TYR A 417 -11.38 -17.32 17.59
CA TYR A 417 -10.00 -17.46 17.19
C TYR A 417 -9.60 -16.27 16.32
N SER A 418 -8.31 -15.98 16.23
CA SER A 418 -7.82 -14.86 15.41
C SER A 418 -7.60 -15.28 13.96
N LEU A 419 -8.18 -14.52 13.03
CA LEU A 419 -7.99 -14.64 11.58
C LEU A 419 -6.64 -14.06 11.14
N VAL A 420 -5.58 -14.80 11.44
CA VAL A 420 -4.18 -14.44 11.17
C VAL A 420 -3.36 -15.71 10.95
N ILE A 421 -2.24 -15.62 10.24
CA ILE A 421 -1.25 -16.71 10.17
C ILE A 421 -0.87 -17.14 11.59
N GLN A 422 -0.90 -18.45 11.87
CA GLN A 422 -0.49 -18.99 13.16
C GLN A 422 0.60 -20.06 13.00
N GLU A 423 1.56 -20.04 13.91
CA GLU A 423 2.60 -21.06 14.11
C GLU A 423 2.34 -21.72 15.47
N SER A 424 2.07 -23.02 15.48
CA SER A 424 1.81 -23.76 16.71
C SER A 424 3.10 -24.16 17.42
N ALA A 425 3.01 -24.56 18.68
CA ALA A 425 4.18 -24.90 19.50
C ALA A 425 4.98 -26.11 18.99
N ASN A 426 4.40 -26.93 18.11
CA ASN A 426 5.10 -28.06 17.46
C ASN A 426 5.67 -27.68 16.07
N GLY A 427 5.53 -26.42 15.65
CA GLY A 427 5.98 -25.90 14.37
C GLY A 427 5.01 -26.12 13.20
N SER A 428 3.75 -26.42 13.46
CA SER A 428 2.72 -26.48 12.41
C SER A 428 2.21 -25.08 12.06
N TRP A 429 1.86 -24.86 10.81
CA TRP A 429 1.44 -23.57 10.28
C TRP A 429 -0.01 -23.60 9.78
N HIS A 430 -0.76 -22.55 10.09
CA HIS A 430 -2.10 -22.30 9.60
C HIS A 430 -2.15 -20.93 8.94
N VAL A 431 -2.37 -20.90 7.62
CA VAL A 431 -2.33 -19.67 6.81
C VAL A 431 -3.71 -19.40 6.23
N PRO A 432 -4.44 -18.36 6.69
CA PRO A 432 -5.74 -18.01 6.13
C PRO A 432 -5.59 -17.19 4.85
N THR A 433 -6.43 -17.48 3.86
CA THR A 433 -6.57 -16.60 2.68
C THR A 433 -7.50 -15.43 2.98
N VAL A 434 -7.39 -14.34 2.23
CA VAL A 434 -8.40 -13.27 2.23
C VAL A 434 -9.76 -13.84 1.81
N ALA A 435 -10.84 -13.41 2.47
CA ALA A 435 -12.18 -13.93 2.18
C ALA A 435 -12.64 -13.49 0.79
N SER A 436 -13.40 -14.37 0.13
CA SER A 436 -14.19 -13.99 -1.03
C SER A 436 -15.25 -12.95 -0.64
N ASP A 437 -15.59 -12.05 -1.56
CA ASP A 437 -16.74 -11.16 -1.42
C ASP A 437 -18.08 -11.94 -1.40
N ASP A 438 -18.06 -13.19 -1.87
CA ASP A 438 -19.19 -14.12 -1.80
C ASP A 438 -19.33 -14.71 -0.38
N PRO A 439 -20.39 -14.38 0.36
CA PRO A 439 -20.61 -14.88 1.72
C PRO A 439 -20.85 -16.39 1.80
N ASP A 440 -21.18 -17.05 0.69
CA ASP A 440 -21.40 -18.50 0.64
C ASP A 440 -20.10 -19.29 0.41
N ILE A 441 -18.99 -18.61 0.09
CA ILE A 441 -17.68 -19.24 -0.09
C ILE A 441 -16.92 -19.20 1.24
N PRO A 442 -16.77 -20.34 1.95
CA PRO A 442 -16.04 -20.35 3.20
C PRO A 442 -14.56 -20.03 2.97
N ARG A 443 -14.00 -19.22 3.87
CA ARG A 443 -12.57 -18.87 3.84
C ARG A 443 -11.73 -20.14 3.85
N LYS A 444 -10.73 -20.17 2.96
CA LYS A 444 -9.79 -21.27 2.86
C LYS A 444 -8.60 -21.04 3.79
N TRP A 445 -8.05 -22.15 4.28
CA TRP A 445 -6.86 -22.19 5.09
C TRP A 445 -5.87 -23.16 4.48
N LEU A 446 -4.58 -22.86 4.57
CA LEU A 446 -3.53 -23.84 4.36
C LEU A 446 -3.09 -24.37 5.72
N CYS A 447 -3.31 -25.66 5.96
CA CYS A 447 -2.79 -26.38 7.11
C CYS A 447 -1.51 -27.11 6.71
N VAL A 448 -0.42 -26.80 7.41
CA VAL A 448 0.90 -27.38 7.16
C VAL A 448 1.44 -27.99 8.44
N THR A 449 1.52 -29.32 8.48
CA THR A 449 2.00 -30.06 9.65
C THR A 449 3.14 -31.00 9.24
N ARG A 450 4.00 -31.41 10.18
CA ARG A 450 4.97 -32.47 9.89
C ARG A 450 4.24 -33.81 9.78
N SER A 451 4.57 -34.58 8.74
CA SER A 451 4.06 -35.96 8.63
C SER A 451 4.64 -36.79 9.77
N THR A 452 3.78 -37.27 10.66
CA THR A 452 4.15 -38.29 11.63
C THR A 452 4.55 -39.54 10.86
N LYS A 453 5.79 -40.02 11.00
CA LYS A 453 6.11 -41.38 10.57
C LYS A 453 5.22 -42.32 11.39
N ASN A 454 4.33 -43.04 10.72
CA ASN A 454 3.79 -44.28 11.28
C ASN A 454 4.90 -45.31 11.38
#